data_AF-A0A397APT3-F1
#
_entry.id   AF-A0A397APT3-F1
#
_cell.length_a   1.000
_cell.length_b   1.000
_cell.length_c   1.000
_cell.angle_alpha   90.00
_cell.angle_beta   90.00
_cell.angle_gamma   90.00
#
_symmetry.space_group_name_H-M   'P 1'
#
loop_
_entity.id
_entity.type
_entity.pdbx_description
1 polymer ?
#
loop_
_entity_poly.entity_id
_entity_poly.type
_entity_poly.pdbx_seq_one_letter_code
_entity_poly.pdbx_strand_id
1 'polypeptide(L)'
;MDAFSLWKLEPHLLTLTTLLSESDDKQVWRGVYDDEVVAVKKLQRHATTGPTWAKFVNEIHLMMRLDSPNIIAMYGLVWSVPDDGNLHLVFEFMDRGNLSDYLTHTRTRRSVDLWTEKLRYAIQLIEALVCLHEASIIHRDVKSKHVLLHSSGDAKLTDFG
;
A
#
# COMPACT_ATOMS: atom_id res chain seq x y z
N MET A 1 24.30 7.04 7.73
CA MET A 1 23.38 5.95 8.10
C MET A 1 22.39 5.87 6.94
N ASP A 2 22.30 4.73 6.25
CA ASP A 2 21.42 4.59 5.08
C ASP A 2 19.96 4.74 5.52
N ALA A 3 19.14 5.50 4.79
CA ALA A 3 17.80 5.87 5.21
C ALA A 3 16.91 4.62 5.41
N PHE A 4 17.16 3.55 4.66
CA PHE A 4 16.48 2.27 4.81
C PHE A 4 16.77 1.56 6.13
N SER A 5 17.97 1.73 6.70
CA SER A 5 18.33 1.09 7.97
C SER A 5 17.46 1.54 9.14
N LEU A 6 16.91 2.76 9.09
CA LEU A 6 15.98 3.29 10.10
C LEU A 6 14.58 2.66 10.00
N TRP A 7 14.23 2.11 8.84
CA TRP A 7 12.94 1.48 8.58
C TRP A 7 13.05 -0.06 8.55
N LYS A 8 14.19 -0.61 8.95
CA LYS A 8 14.41 -2.05 8.95
C LYS A 8 13.56 -2.71 10.03
N LEU A 9 12.78 -3.70 9.62
CA LEU A 9 12.02 -4.58 10.49
C LEU A 9 12.75 -5.92 10.64
N GLU A 10 12.56 -6.57 11.79
CA GLU A 10 13.16 -7.86 12.11
C GLU A 10 12.59 -8.99 11.23
N PRO A 11 13.39 -9.63 10.35
CA PRO A 11 12.86 -10.58 9.37
C PRO A 11 12.18 -11.81 9.99
N HIS A 12 12.63 -12.24 11.16
CA HIS A 12 12.09 -13.41 11.86
C HIS A 12 10.71 -13.17 12.47
N LEU A 13 10.27 -11.92 12.58
CA LEU A 13 8.93 -11.56 13.04
C LEU A 13 7.91 -11.53 11.90
N LEU A 14 8.33 -11.62 10.63
CA LEU A 14 7.45 -11.60 9.48
C LEU A 14 7.14 -13.01 8.97
N THR A 15 5.85 -13.36 8.92
CA THR A 15 5.36 -14.59 8.27
C THR A 15 4.39 -14.25 7.15
N LEU A 16 4.69 -14.69 5.91
CA LEU A 16 3.77 -14.58 4.78
C LEU A 16 2.75 -15.72 4.80
N THR A 17 1.47 -15.41 4.57
CA THR A 17 0.40 -16.43 4.64
C THR A 17 -0.31 -16.64 3.31
N THR A 18 -0.78 -15.59 2.66
CA THR A 18 -1.72 -15.71 1.53
C THR A 18 -1.35 -14.73 0.43
N LEU A 19 -1.20 -15.20 -0.81
CA LEU A 19 -1.02 -14.31 -1.95
C LEU A 19 -2.34 -13.58 -2.24
N LEU A 20 -2.33 -12.24 -2.21
CA LEU A 20 -3.50 -11.40 -2.45
C LEU A 20 -3.57 -10.91 -3.89
N SER A 21 -2.40 -10.60 -4.48
CA SER A 21 -2.30 -10.10 -5.84
C SER A 21 -0.93 -10.46 -6.43
N GLU A 22 -0.91 -10.74 -7.73
CA GLU A 22 0.28 -11.04 -8.49
C GLU A 22 0.21 -10.34 -9.86
N SER A 23 1.33 -9.72 -10.22
CA SER A 23 1.63 -9.24 -11.55
C SER A 23 3.00 -9.79 -11.99
N ASP A 24 3.40 -9.48 -13.22
CA ASP A 24 4.73 -9.86 -13.74
C ASP A 24 5.83 -9.38 -12.80
N ASP A 25 5.83 -8.09 -12.44
CA ASP A 25 6.89 -7.51 -11.63
C ASP A 25 6.72 -7.69 -10.11
N LYS A 26 5.49 -7.83 -9.61
CA LYS A 26 5.17 -7.63 -8.18
C LYS A 26 4.24 -8.69 -7.62
N GLN A 27 4.39 -8.97 -6.33
CA GLN A 27 3.44 -9.74 -5.55
C GLN A 27 3.04 -8.96 -4.29
N VAL A 28 1.78 -9.09 -3.90
CA VAL A 28 1.23 -8.59 -2.64
C VAL A 28 0.72 -9.77 -1.84
N TRP A 29 1.22 -9.93 -0.63
CA TRP A 29 0.88 -11.02 0.28
C TRP A 29 0.18 -10.47 1.52
N ARG A 30 -0.76 -11.22 2.08
CA ARG A 30 -1.15 -11.11 3.48
C ARG A 30 -0.07 -11.79 4.32
N GLY A 31 0.25 -11.19 5.45
CA GLY A 31 1.16 -11.77 6.43
C GLY A 31 0.79 -11.39 7.86
N VAL A 32 1.65 -11.80 8.78
CA VAL A 32 1.66 -11.37 10.18
C VAL A 32 3.06 -10.84 10.49
N TYR A 33 3.13 -9.66 11.09
CA TYR A 33 4.36 -9.07 11.60
C TYR A 33 4.14 -8.69 13.07
N ASP A 34 4.93 -9.26 13.98
CA ASP A 34 4.83 -9.00 15.43
C ASP A 34 3.36 -9.10 15.93
N ASP A 35 2.72 -10.24 15.63
CA ASP A 35 1.31 -10.55 15.90
C ASP A 35 0.24 -9.66 15.21
N GLU A 36 0.65 -8.66 14.44
CA GLU A 36 -0.25 -7.78 13.69
C GLU A 36 -0.44 -8.25 12.23
N VAL A 37 -1.67 -8.16 11.72
CA VAL A 37 -1.97 -8.51 10.32
C VAL A 37 -1.46 -7.41 9.39
N VAL A 38 -0.67 -7.80 8.39
CA VAL A 38 0.00 -6.87 7.46
C VAL A 38 -0.22 -7.24 5.99
N ALA A 39 -0.07 -6.24 5.12
CA ALA A 39 0.13 -6.45 3.69
C ALA A 39 1.62 -6.33 3.36
N VAL A 40 2.14 -7.24 2.55
CA VAL A 40 3.56 -7.28 2.16
C VAL A 40 3.69 -7.19 0.65
N LYS A 41 4.29 -6.11 0.17
CA LYS A 41 4.61 -5.91 -1.25
C LYS A 41 6.07 -6.31 -1.50
N LYS A 42 6.30 -7.14 -2.51
CA LYS A 42 7.65 -7.51 -2.95
C LYS A 42 7.76 -7.56 -4.46
N LEU A 43 8.96 -7.30 -4.98
CA LEU A 43 9.26 -7.52 -6.38
C LEU A 43 9.53 -9.00 -6.64
N GLN A 44 9.20 -9.46 -7.84
CA GLN A 44 9.69 -10.73 -8.34
C GLN A 44 11.19 -10.66 -8.63
N ARG A 45 11.90 -11.78 -8.51
CA ARG A 45 13.37 -11.83 -8.65
C ARG A 45 13.90 -11.25 -9.96
N HIS A 46 13.16 -11.38 -11.06
CA HIS A 46 13.60 -10.83 -12.34
C HIS A 46 13.44 -9.29 -12.41
N ALA A 47 12.57 -8.72 -11.57
CA ALA A 47 12.26 -7.30 -11.51
C ALA A 47 13.13 -6.52 -10.50
N THR A 48 14.09 -7.17 -9.84
CA THR A 48 14.99 -6.56 -8.83
C THR A 48 16.17 -5.80 -9.45
N THR A 49 16.12 -5.53 -10.76
CA THR A 49 17.13 -4.73 -11.46
C THR A 49 16.46 -3.78 -12.46
N GLY A 50 17.20 -2.76 -12.92
CA GLY A 50 16.73 -1.87 -13.99
C GLY A 50 15.62 -0.89 -13.58
N PRO A 51 14.79 -0.43 -14.54
CA PRO A 51 13.79 0.62 -14.30
C PRO A 51 12.72 0.25 -13.28
N THR A 52 12.33 -1.03 -13.21
CA THR A 52 11.32 -1.51 -12.26
C THR A 52 11.83 -1.40 -10.82
N TRP A 53 13.07 -1.83 -10.57
CA TRP A 53 13.75 -1.62 -9.30
C TRP A 53 13.82 -0.14 -8.91
N ALA A 54 14.22 0.74 -9.84
CA ALA A 54 14.31 2.17 -9.57
C ALA A 54 12.96 2.79 -9.17
N LYS A 55 11.86 2.39 -9.83
CA LYS A 55 10.49 2.82 -9.45
C LYS A 55 10.10 2.33 -8.06
N PHE A 56 10.44 1.08 -7.73
CA PHE A 56 10.17 0.51 -6.41
C PHE A 56 10.96 1.21 -5.30
N VAL A 57 12.23 1.50 -5.53
CA VAL A 57 13.05 2.30 -4.61
C VAL A 57 12.49 3.72 -4.45
N ASN A 58 12.03 4.35 -5.54
CA ASN A 58 11.38 5.66 -5.48
C ASN A 58 10.09 5.62 -4.65
N GLU A 59 9.27 4.58 -4.83
CA GLU A 59 8.05 4.34 -4.03
C GLU A 59 8.38 4.30 -2.53
N ILE A 60 9.43 3.56 -2.13
CA ILE A 60 9.88 3.52 -0.73
C ILE A 60 10.23 4.92 -0.22
N HIS A 61 11.03 5.68 -0.97
CA HIS A 61 11.44 7.03 -0.55
C HIS A 61 10.26 7.99 -0.41
N LEU A 62 9.23 7.86 -1.25
CA LEU A 62 8.01 8.65 -1.12
C LEU A 62 7.24 8.25 0.15
N MET A 63 7.04 6.95 0.37
CA MET A 63 6.33 6.44 1.55
C MET A 63 6.99 6.85 2.86
N MET A 64 8.32 6.86 2.93
CA MET A 64 9.07 7.28 4.12
C MET A 64 8.84 8.75 4.52
N ARG A 65 8.29 9.57 3.63
CA ARG A 65 8.07 11.02 3.83
C ARG A 65 6.61 11.38 4.03
N LEU A 66 5.69 10.44 3.81
CA LEU A 66 4.26 10.67 3.84
C LEU A 66 3.70 10.20 5.17
N ASP A 67 2.99 11.09 5.85
CA ASP A 67 2.26 10.79 7.08
C ASP A 67 0.87 11.41 6.96
N SER A 68 -0.13 10.55 6.69
CA SER A 68 -1.51 10.95 6.53
C SER A 68 -2.43 9.78 6.85
N PRO A 69 -3.57 10.01 7.53
CA PRO A 69 -4.56 8.97 7.78
C PRO A 69 -5.22 8.43 6.49
N ASN A 70 -5.06 9.11 5.35
CA ASN A 70 -5.66 8.71 4.07
C ASN A 70 -4.63 8.23 3.05
N ILE A 71 -3.37 8.05 3.46
CA ILE A 71 -2.32 7.38 2.69
C ILE A 71 -2.01 6.06 3.39
N ILE A 72 -1.77 5.00 2.63
CA ILE A 72 -1.43 3.70 3.21
C ILE A 72 -0.15 3.83 4.07
N ALA A 73 -0.22 3.39 5.32
CA ALA A 73 0.89 3.43 6.24
C ALA A 73 1.87 2.29 5.93
N MET A 74 3.12 2.65 5.65
CA MET A 74 4.24 1.72 5.62
C MET A 74 4.75 1.54 7.04
N TYR A 75 4.81 0.29 7.51
CA TYR A 75 5.41 -0.03 8.81
C TYR A 75 6.93 -0.15 8.69
N GLY A 76 7.42 -0.62 7.54
CA GLY A 76 8.84 -0.67 7.28
C GLY A 76 9.23 -1.67 6.20
N LEU A 77 10.49 -2.07 6.26
CA LEU A 77 11.19 -2.81 5.23
C LEU A 77 11.79 -4.08 5.84
N VAL A 78 11.57 -5.23 5.23
CA VAL A 78 12.21 -6.50 5.62
C VAL A 78 13.14 -6.95 4.49
N TRP A 79 14.38 -7.29 4.84
CA TRP A 79 15.34 -7.97 3.95
C TRP A 79 16.28 -8.85 4.77
N SER A 80 16.66 -10.00 4.21
CA SER A 80 17.54 -10.97 4.89
C SER A 80 19.02 -10.65 4.69
N VAL A 81 19.40 -10.36 3.45
CA VAL A 81 20.75 -9.91 3.08
C VAL A 81 20.60 -8.61 2.29
N PRO A 82 21.36 -7.55 2.59
CA PRO A 82 21.35 -6.35 1.77
C PRO A 82 21.59 -6.72 0.29
N ASP A 83 20.80 -6.11 -0.61
CA ASP A 83 20.94 -6.26 -2.07
C ASP A 83 20.65 -7.65 -2.67
N ASP A 84 20.04 -8.59 -1.93
CA ASP A 84 19.68 -9.93 -2.45
C ASP A 84 18.39 -9.96 -3.30
N GLY A 85 17.77 -8.81 -3.52
CA GLY A 85 16.51 -8.67 -4.24
C GLY A 85 15.28 -9.13 -3.47
N ASN A 86 15.41 -9.56 -2.20
CA ASN A 86 14.29 -9.98 -1.34
C ASN A 86 13.85 -8.83 -0.42
N LEU A 87 13.70 -7.63 -0.98
CA LEU A 87 13.18 -6.47 -0.24
C LEU A 87 11.65 -6.53 -0.18
N HIS A 88 11.12 -6.54 1.03
CA HIS A 88 9.69 -6.55 1.32
C HIS A 88 9.28 -5.23 1.96
N LEU A 89 8.24 -4.58 1.44
CA LEU A 89 7.59 -3.45 2.08
C LEU A 89 6.42 -3.98 2.88
N VAL A 90 6.40 -3.67 4.17
CA VAL A 90 5.35 -4.06 5.10
C VAL A 90 4.44 -2.86 5.31
N PHE A 91 3.15 -3.06 5.08
CA PHE A 91 2.10 -2.06 5.22
C PHE A 91 1.04 -2.53 6.21
N GLU A 92 0.26 -1.57 6.72
CA GLU A 92 -1.02 -1.90 7.33
C GLU A 92 -1.91 -2.73 6.38
N PHE A 93 -2.75 -3.58 6.96
CA PHE A 93 -3.65 -4.42 6.19
C PHE A 93 -5.05 -3.79 6.08
N MET A 94 -5.53 -3.65 4.84
CA MET A 94 -6.85 -3.07 4.54
C MET A 94 -7.84 -4.18 4.20
N ASP A 95 -8.64 -4.60 5.19
CA ASP A 95 -9.42 -5.84 5.20
C ASP A 95 -10.61 -5.90 4.21
N ARG A 96 -10.99 -4.78 3.60
CA ARG A 96 -12.05 -4.72 2.57
C ARG A 96 -11.52 -4.66 1.14
N GLY A 97 -10.20 -4.76 0.95
CA GLY A 97 -9.60 -4.74 -0.38
C GLY A 97 -9.75 -3.37 -1.07
N ASN A 98 -9.80 -3.36 -2.41
CA ASN A 98 -9.82 -2.11 -3.16
C ASN A 98 -11.26 -1.59 -3.46
N LEU A 99 -11.37 -0.28 -3.65
CA LEU A 99 -12.63 0.41 -3.92
C LEU A 99 -13.28 -0.04 -5.24
N SER A 100 -12.49 -0.44 -6.24
CA SER A 100 -13.04 -0.95 -7.52
C SER A 100 -13.90 -2.20 -7.30
N ASP A 101 -13.39 -3.15 -6.51
CA ASP A 101 -14.11 -4.37 -6.19
C ASP A 101 -15.32 -4.07 -5.31
N TYR A 102 -15.16 -3.23 -4.29
CA TYR A 102 -16.28 -2.80 -3.44
C TYR A 102 -17.43 -2.18 -4.27
N LEU A 103 -17.12 -1.27 -5.20
CA LEU A 103 -18.12 -0.63 -6.07
C LEU A 103 -18.79 -1.64 -7.02
N THR A 104 -18.05 -2.65 -7.46
CA THR A 104 -18.59 -3.72 -8.30
C THR A 104 -19.60 -4.57 -7.52
N HIS A 105 -19.28 -4.96 -6.29
CA HIS A 105 -20.15 -5.78 -5.43
C HIS A 105 -21.38 -5.02 -4.92
N THR A 106 -21.31 -3.70 -4.82
CA THR A 106 -22.42 -2.84 -4.32
C THR A 106 -23.25 -2.21 -5.43
N ARG A 107 -22.93 -2.46 -6.71
CA ARG A 107 -23.54 -1.78 -7.88
C ARG A 107 -25.06 -1.79 -7.91
N THR A 108 -25.68 -2.90 -7.51
CA THR A 108 -27.14 -3.10 -7.54
C THR A 108 -27.84 -2.59 -6.28
N ARG A 109 -27.09 -2.27 -5.22
CA ARG A 109 -27.65 -1.76 -3.98
C ARG A 109 -27.87 -0.25 -4.13
N ARG A 110 -29.10 0.20 -3.92
CA ARG A 110 -29.47 1.61 -3.91
C ARG A 110 -30.02 1.95 -2.52
N SER A 111 -29.17 2.55 -1.69
CA SER A 111 -29.55 3.10 -0.38
C SER A 111 -28.85 4.44 -0.17
N VAL A 112 -29.46 5.30 0.65
CA VAL A 112 -28.87 6.58 1.08
C VAL A 112 -27.52 6.33 1.76
N ASP A 113 -27.42 5.27 2.57
CA ASP A 113 -26.20 4.90 3.29
C ASP A 113 -25.02 4.65 2.35
N LEU A 114 -25.25 4.03 1.19
CA LEU A 114 -24.18 3.79 0.20
C LEU A 114 -23.70 5.07 -0.45
N TRP A 115 -24.56 6.08 -0.61
CA TRP A 115 -24.14 7.37 -1.13
C TRP A 115 -23.30 8.13 -0.10
N THR A 116 -23.73 8.09 1.17
CA THR A 116 -22.97 8.63 2.29
C THR A 116 -21.59 7.99 2.40
N GLU A 117 -21.47 6.66 2.27
CA GLU A 117 -20.17 5.97 2.27
C GLU A 117 -19.28 6.42 1.10
N LYS A 118 -19.84 6.53 -0.11
CA LYS A 118 -19.09 7.01 -1.29
C LYS A 118 -18.57 8.42 -1.11
N LEU A 119 -19.38 9.33 -0.57
CA LEU A 119 -18.95 10.69 -0.25
C LEU A 119 -17.84 10.69 0.81
N ARG A 120 -17.96 9.87 1.85
CA ARG A 120 -16.92 9.70 2.87
C ARG A 120 -15.59 9.25 2.25
N TYR A 121 -15.60 8.26 1.35
CA TYR A 121 -14.38 7.82 0.67
C TYR A 121 -13.81 8.87 -0.29
N ALA A 122 -14.66 9.64 -0.96
CA ALA A 122 -14.22 10.73 -1.83
C ALA A 122 -13.51 11.84 -1.04
N ILE A 123 -14.03 12.22 0.12
CA ILE A 123 -13.40 13.20 1.02
C ILE A 123 -12.03 12.69 1.47
N GLN A 124 -11.95 11.45 1.96
CA GLN A 124 -10.67 10.84 2.36
C GLN A 124 -9.64 10.80 1.23
N LEU A 125 -10.07 10.48 0.00
CA LEU A 125 -9.17 10.51 -1.16
C LEU A 125 -8.68 11.93 -1.47
N ILE A 126 -9.53 12.95 -1.29
CA ILE A 126 -9.12 14.34 -1.47
C ILE A 126 -8.08 14.74 -0.41
N GLU A 127 -8.28 14.38 0.85
CA GLU A 127 -7.30 14.62 1.93
C GLU A 127 -5.95 13.96 1.65
N ALA A 128 -5.95 12.72 1.12
CA ALA A 128 -4.73 12.05 0.67
C ALA A 128 -4.00 12.84 -0.44
N LEU A 129 -4.75 13.38 -1.41
CA LEU A 129 -4.20 14.19 -2.49
C LEU A 129 -3.69 15.55 -2.01
N VAL A 130 -4.35 16.17 -1.03
CA VAL A 130 -3.87 17.41 -0.40
C VAL A 130 -2.50 17.15 0.25
N CYS A 131 -2.37 16.11 1.07
CA CYS A 131 -1.11 15.74 1.70
C CYS A 131 0.02 15.53 0.68
N LEU A 132 -0.25 14.80 -0.41
CA LEU A 132 0.73 14.60 -1.48
C LEU A 132 1.16 15.91 -2.13
N HIS A 133 0.18 16.77 -2.48
CA HIS A 133 0.46 18.01 -3.18
C HIS A 133 1.21 19.03 -2.29
N GLU A 134 0.93 19.07 -0.99
CA GLU A 134 1.71 19.86 -0.02
C GLU A 134 3.17 19.42 0.03
N ALA A 135 3.43 18.11 -0.11
CA ALA A 135 4.78 17.56 -0.25
C ALA A 135 5.38 17.70 -1.66
N SER A 136 4.70 18.40 -2.59
CA SER A 136 5.09 18.53 -4.01
C SER A 136 5.21 17.19 -4.75
N ILE A 137 4.39 16.20 -4.37
CA ILE A 137 4.33 14.86 -4.96
C ILE A 137 3.07 14.75 -5.81
N ILE A 138 3.20 14.24 -7.04
CA ILE A 138 2.07 13.95 -7.92
C ILE A 138 1.94 12.42 -8.00
N HIS A 139 0.76 11.87 -7.65
CA HIS A 139 0.54 10.41 -7.65
C HIS A 139 0.54 9.79 -9.06
N ARG A 140 0.05 10.51 -10.07
CA ARG A 140 0.00 10.12 -11.50
C ARG A 140 -0.87 8.91 -11.90
N ASP A 141 -1.33 8.09 -10.95
CA ASP A 141 -2.13 6.89 -11.22
C ASP A 141 -3.31 6.74 -10.24
N VAL A 142 -4.03 7.83 -10.02
CA VAL A 142 -5.22 7.85 -9.15
C VAL A 142 -6.36 7.09 -9.82
N LYS A 143 -6.72 5.94 -9.27
CA LYS A 143 -7.86 5.12 -9.71
C LYS A 143 -8.42 4.28 -8.57
N SER A 144 -9.66 3.81 -8.70
CA SER A 144 -10.34 3.03 -7.66
C SER A 144 -9.63 1.73 -7.25
N LYS A 145 -8.80 1.15 -8.12
CA LYS A 145 -7.96 -0.01 -7.77
C LYS A 145 -6.85 0.31 -6.76
N HIS A 146 -6.46 1.58 -6.67
CA HIS A 146 -5.40 2.08 -5.79
C HIS A 146 -5.95 2.78 -4.54
N VAL A 147 -7.24 2.60 -4.27
CA VAL A 147 -7.87 3.05 -3.02
C VAL A 147 -8.25 1.80 -2.24
N LEU A 148 -7.62 1.58 -1.09
CA LEU A 148 -7.88 0.45 -0.21
C LEU A 148 -8.84 0.85 0.90
N LEU A 149 -9.69 -0.09 1.32
CA LEU A 149 -10.76 0.14 2.30
C LEU A 149 -10.56 -0.73 3.54
N HIS A 150 -10.93 -0.19 4.70
CA HIS A 150 -10.95 -0.91 5.97
C HIS A 150 -12.36 -0.98 6.56
N SER A 151 -12.65 -1.98 7.38
CA SER A 151 -13.94 -2.21 8.01
C SER A 151 -14.36 -1.14 9.01
N SER A 152 -13.41 -0.37 9.54
CA SER A 152 -13.63 0.86 10.32
C SER A 152 -14.27 2.00 9.50
N GLY A 153 -14.25 1.91 8.17
CA GLY A 153 -14.73 2.95 7.27
C GLY A 153 -13.63 3.83 6.67
N ASP A 154 -12.37 3.48 6.88
CA ASP A 154 -11.22 4.20 6.34
C ASP A 154 -10.98 3.85 4.87
N ALA A 155 -10.55 4.85 4.10
CA ALA A 155 -10.08 4.74 2.74
C ALA A 155 -8.68 5.35 2.62
N LYS A 156 -7.76 4.57 2.05
CA LYS A 156 -6.35 4.96 1.93
C LYS A 156 -5.83 4.79 0.51
N LEU A 157 -5.12 5.79 0.02
CA LEU A 157 -4.48 5.81 -1.29
C LEU A 157 -3.15 5.02 -1.25
N THR A 158 -2.86 4.26 -2.30
CA THR A 158 -1.68 3.37 -2.40
C THR A 158 -1.09 3.36 -3.82
N ASP A 159 0.02 2.63 -4.00
CA ASP A 159 0.74 2.40 -5.27
C ASP A 159 1.28 3.70 -5.89
N PHE A 160 2.20 4.33 -5.15
CA PHE A 160 2.89 5.55 -5.55
C PHE A 160 4.06 5.20 -6.47
N GLY A 161 4.17 5.86 -7.63
CA GLY A 161 5.19 5.55 -8.63
C GLY A 161 5.34 6.60 -9.71
#